data_AF-A0A914MN09-F1
#
_entry.id   AF-A0A914MN09-F1
#
_cell.length_a   1.000
_cell.length_b   1.000
_cell.length_c   1.000
_cell.angle_alpha   90.00
_cell.angle_beta   90.00
_cell.angle_gamma   90.00
#
_symmetry.space_group_name_H-M   'P 1'
#
loop_
_entity.id
_entity.type
_entity.pdbx_description
1 polymer ?
#
loop_
_entity_poly.entity_id
_entity_poly.type
_entity_poly.pdbx_seq_one_letter_code
_entity_poly.pdbx_strand_id
1 'polypeptide(L)'
;MFLWSTKQVVNYESIAHTARKRLNERIVCLFSLFLLIFFHLITYSWPFYKDNVVTFNSTNLTEEGLGCDIINEYWCKDLKQINVWVYYISICLCMGIAFPNINVTMNTLFSRMIGPRMQSREQGILELFGGLGRMLGPTLIGLLYHNYGPRPVWILEGTEILLMALFWVFFWKRLVPLKIPEEFNEIKNNC
;
A
#
# COMPACT_ATOMS: atom_id res chain seq x y z
N MET A 1 -1.09 26.84 10.72
CA MET A 1 -0.19 27.95 10.35
C MET A 1 1.25 27.48 10.54
N PHE A 2 1.81 26.75 9.58
CA PHE A 2 3.24 26.44 9.54
C PHE A 2 3.85 27.31 8.44
N LEU A 3 4.50 28.41 8.83
CA LEU A 3 5.22 29.32 7.95
C LEU A 3 6.56 28.67 7.56
N TRP A 4 6.55 27.80 6.56
CA TRP A 4 7.79 27.39 5.91
C TRP A 4 8.28 28.54 5.02
N SER A 5 9.53 28.96 5.23
CA SER A 5 10.16 29.99 4.39
C SER A 5 10.26 29.48 2.96
N THR A 6 9.99 30.32 1.96
CA THR A 6 10.11 29.99 0.53
C THR A 6 11.47 29.39 0.17
N LYS A 7 12.54 29.79 0.87
CA LYS A 7 13.89 29.22 0.70
C LYS A 7 14.00 27.76 1.18
N GLN A 8 13.29 27.37 2.23
CA GLN A 8 13.29 25.99 2.73
C GLN A 8 12.51 25.06 1.80
N VAL A 9 11.38 25.53 1.24
CA VAL A 9 10.59 24.78 0.25
C VAL A 9 11.44 24.50 -1.00
N VAL A 10 12.11 25.53 -1.53
CA VAL A 10 12.96 25.40 -2.73
C VAL A 10 14.17 24.47 -2.50
N ASN A 11 14.81 24.52 -1.33
CA ASN A 11 15.91 23.61 -1.00
C ASN A 11 15.44 22.15 -0.85
N TYR A 12 14.29 21.93 -0.20
CA TYR A 12 13.74 20.58 -0.04
C TYR A 12 13.31 19.99 -1.39
N GLU A 13 12.67 20.81 -2.25
CA GLU A 13 12.33 20.42 -3.62
C GLU A 13 13.58 20.12 -4.46
N SER A 14 14.67 20.88 -4.32
CA SER A 14 15.94 20.63 -5.02
C SER A 14 16.62 19.32 -4.60
N ILE A 15 16.66 19.04 -3.29
CA ILE A 15 17.21 17.79 -2.73
C ILE A 15 16.34 16.60 -3.15
N ALA A 16 15.01 16.74 -3.03
CA ALA A 16 14.06 15.71 -3.47
C ALA A 16 14.13 15.48 -4.99
N HIS A 17 14.30 16.54 -5.79
CA HIS A 17 14.46 16.46 -7.24
C HIS A 17 15.78 15.76 -7.64
N THR A 18 16.86 16.04 -6.92
CA THR A 18 18.17 15.41 -7.14
C THR A 18 18.18 13.93 -6.72
N ALA A 19 17.55 13.60 -5.59
CA ALA A 19 17.36 12.21 -5.15
C ALA A 19 16.46 11.42 -6.11
N ARG A 20 15.36 12.04 -6.58
CA ARG A 20 14.45 11.46 -7.59
C ARG A 20 15.11 11.23 -8.94
N LYS A 21 16.12 12.04 -9.31
CA LYS A 21 16.89 11.84 -10.56
C LYS A 21 17.84 10.64 -10.49
N ARG A 22 18.24 10.19 -9.29
CA ARG A 22 19.16 9.06 -9.07
C ARG A 22 18.47 7.74 -8.73
N LEU A 23 17.24 7.77 -8.23
CA LEU A 23 16.51 6.57 -7.84
C LEU A 23 15.67 6.05 -9.02
N ASN A 24 15.96 4.83 -9.48
CA ASN A 24 15.11 4.12 -10.43
C ASN A 24 13.74 3.88 -9.78
N GLU A 25 12.70 4.58 -10.24
CA GLU A 25 11.36 4.54 -9.64
C GLU A 25 10.81 3.10 -9.59
N ARG A 26 11.18 2.28 -10.58
CA ARG A 26 10.80 0.86 -10.65
C ARG A 26 11.36 0.02 -9.51
N ILE A 27 12.62 0.26 -9.13
CA ILE A 27 13.29 -0.48 -8.05
C ILE A 27 12.70 -0.05 -6.71
N VAL A 28 12.43 1.24 -6.53
CA VAL A 28 11.81 1.76 -5.31
C VAL A 28 10.39 1.20 -5.13
N CYS A 29 9.61 1.14 -6.19
CA CYS A 29 8.27 0.53 -6.16
C CYS A 29 8.36 -0.98 -5.81
N LEU A 30 9.26 -1.72 -6.46
CA LEU A 30 9.46 -3.15 -6.19
C LEU A 30 9.92 -3.42 -4.75
N PHE A 31 10.84 -2.62 -4.23
CA PHE A 31 11.27 -2.68 -2.83
C PHE A 31 10.11 -2.43 -1.87
N SER A 32 9.24 -1.47 -2.20
CA SER A 32 8.07 -1.14 -1.38
C SER A 32 7.04 -2.26 -1.41
N LEU A 33 6.79 -2.89 -2.56
CA LEU A 33 5.94 -4.08 -2.66
C LEU A 33 6.49 -5.25 -1.84
N PHE A 34 7.81 -5.45 -1.84
CA PHE A 34 8.45 -6.46 -1.01
C PHE A 34 8.25 -6.18 0.49
N LEU A 35 8.41 -4.93 0.94
CA LEU A 35 8.12 -4.54 2.32
C LEU A 35 6.67 -4.80 2.72
N LEU A 36 5.71 -4.59 1.81
CA LEU A 36 4.31 -4.91 2.06
C LEU A 36 4.06 -6.42 2.21
N ILE A 37 4.68 -7.24 1.35
CA ILE A 37 4.60 -8.71 1.48
C ILE A 37 5.18 -9.15 2.82
N PHE A 38 6.35 -8.61 3.18
CA PHE A 38 7.00 -8.89 4.46
C PHE A 38 6.13 -8.51 5.66
N PHE A 39 5.48 -7.34 5.61
CA PHE A 39 4.52 -6.92 6.63
C PHE A 39 3.37 -7.91 6.79
N HIS A 40 2.74 -8.34 5.70
CA HIS A 40 1.63 -9.30 5.75
C HIS A 40 2.08 -10.66 6.28
N LEU A 41 3.30 -11.11 5.96
CA LEU A 41 3.85 -12.37 6.48
C LEU A 41 4.13 -12.30 7.98
N ILE A 42 4.66 -11.20 8.50
CA ILE A 42 4.91 -11.06 9.95
C ILE A 42 3.61 -10.94 10.73
N THR A 43 2.66 -10.16 10.21
CA THR A 43 1.39 -9.87 10.87
C THR A 43 0.32 -10.93 10.63
N TYR A 44 0.64 -12.01 9.92
CA TYR A 44 -0.29 -13.13 9.77
C TYR A 44 -0.43 -13.92 11.08
N SER A 45 -1.66 -14.32 11.41
CA SER A 45 -1.98 -15.15 12.58
C SER A 45 -1.62 -16.61 12.32
N TRP A 46 -0.32 -16.89 12.30
CA TRP A 46 0.24 -18.22 12.05
C TRP A 46 -0.16 -19.23 13.13
N PRO A 47 -0.28 -20.52 12.78
CA PRO A 47 -0.66 -21.57 13.73
C PRO A 47 0.39 -21.87 14.79
N PHE A 48 1.64 -21.39 14.64
CA PHE A 48 2.72 -21.64 15.60
C PHE A 48 2.61 -20.80 16.89
N TYR A 49 1.79 -19.74 16.90
CA TYR A 49 1.58 -18.93 18.09
C TYR A 49 0.81 -19.72 19.15
N LYS A 50 1.30 -19.68 20.39
CA LYS A 50 0.75 -20.49 21.49
C LYS A 50 -0.60 -19.93 21.96
N ASP A 51 -0.66 -18.62 22.15
CA ASP A 51 -1.81 -17.95 22.75
C ASP A 51 -2.92 -17.65 21.73
N ASN A 52 -4.17 -17.87 22.15
CA ASN A 52 -5.35 -17.48 21.39
C ASN A 52 -5.81 -16.09 21.82
N VAL A 53 -6.62 -15.44 20.98
CA VAL A 53 -7.25 -14.17 21.35
C VAL A 53 -8.20 -14.38 22.54
N VAL A 54 -8.30 -13.36 23.40
CA VAL A 54 -9.23 -13.37 24.55
C VAL A 54 -10.66 -13.39 24.01
N THR A 55 -11.45 -14.34 24.49
CA THR A 55 -12.84 -14.58 24.08
C THR A 55 -13.74 -14.49 25.30
N PHE A 56 -14.95 -13.95 25.12
CA PHE A 56 -16.00 -14.01 26.14
C PHE A 56 -17.28 -14.58 25.56
N ASN A 57 -18.22 -14.96 26.43
CA ASN A 57 -19.52 -15.47 26.03
C ASN A 57 -20.64 -14.54 26.51
N SER A 58 -21.33 -13.89 25.57
CA SER A 58 -22.39 -12.91 25.86
C SER A 58 -23.62 -13.48 26.57
N THR A 59 -23.82 -14.81 26.58
CA THR A 59 -24.90 -15.44 27.36
C THR A 59 -24.62 -15.49 28.86
N ASN A 60 -23.35 -15.38 29.26
CA ASN A 60 -22.95 -15.30 30.65
C ASN A 60 -22.83 -13.82 31.06
N LEU A 61 -23.94 -13.26 31.56
CA LEU A 61 -24.10 -11.87 32.04
C LEU A 61 -23.15 -11.43 33.19
N THR A 62 -22.20 -12.28 33.59
CA THR A 62 -21.24 -12.03 34.68
C THR A 62 -19.85 -11.63 34.16
N GLU A 63 -19.59 -11.71 32.86
CA GLU A 63 -18.33 -11.30 32.25
C GLU A 63 -18.51 -9.96 31.52
N GLU A 64 -17.93 -8.88 32.05
CA GLU A 64 -17.63 -7.70 31.24
C GLU A 64 -16.61 -8.12 30.18
N GLY A 65 -17.12 -8.41 28.97
CA GLY A 65 -16.36 -9.08 27.93
C GLY A 65 -15.19 -8.26 27.40
N LEU A 66 -13.96 -8.63 27.78
CA LEU A 66 -12.75 -8.21 27.08
C LEU A 66 -12.50 -9.17 25.91
N GLY A 67 -12.56 -8.68 24.68
CA GLY A 67 -12.23 -9.46 23.47
C GLY A 67 -13.40 -9.66 22.51
N CYS A 68 -13.44 -10.81 21.84
CA CYS A 68 -14.48 -11.17 20.86
C CYS A 68 -15.56 -12.08 21.49
N ASP A 69 -16.79 -11.97 21.00
CA ASP A 69 -17.91 -12.80 21.44
C ASP A 69 -17.98 -14.09 20.59
N ILE A 70 -17.83 -15.25 21.24
CA ILE A 70 -17.83 -16.55 20.55
C ILE A 70 -19.17 -16.84 19.85
N ILE A 71 -20.28 -16.30 20.35
CA ILE A 71 -21.62 -16.56 19.79
C ILE A 71 -21.81 -15.83 18.47
N ASN A 72 -21.43 -14.55 18.42
CA ASN A 72 -21.54 -13.74 17.23
C ASN A 72 -20.39 -13.99 16.24
N GLU A 73 -19.23 -14.39 16.74
CA GLU A 73 -17.98 -14.49 15.96
C GLU A 73 -17.30 -15.86 16.17
N TYR A 74 -17.87 -16.92 15.59
CA TYR A 74 -17.39 -18.30 15.74
C TYR A 74 -15.91 -18.49 15.36
N TRP A 75 -15.39 -17.68 14.43
CA TRP A 75 -14.00 -17.72 13.96
C TRP A 75 -13.00 -17.31 15.04
N CYS A 76 -13.44 -16.67 16.13
CA CYS A 76 -12.53 -16.13 17.11
C CYS A 76 -11.84 -17.20 17.98
N LYS A 77 -12.50 -18.35 18.19
CA LYS A 77 -11.97 -19.47 19.00
C LYS A 77 -10.62 -19.99 18.49
N ASP A 78 -10.45 -19.99 17.17
CA ASP A 78 -9.26 -20.54 16.51
C ASP A 78 -8.22 -19.46 16.18
N LEU A 79 -8.48 -18.20 16.52
CA LEU A 79 -7.63 -17.08 16.16
C LEU A 79 -6.44 -16.96 17.12
N LYS A 80 -5.22 -16.96 16.57
CA LYS A 80 -3.99 -16.79 17.35
C LYS A 80 -3.68 -15.33 17.59
N GLN A 81 -3.29 -15.02 18.82
CA GLN A 81 -2.90 -13.68 19.23
C GLN A 81 -1.49 -13.35 18.73
N ILE A 82 -1.34 -12.18 18.13
CA ILE A 82 -0.06 -11.65 17.65
C ILE A 82 0.50 -10.70 18.71
N ASN A 83 1.83 -10.68 18.85
CA ASN A 83 2.49 -9.73 19.74
C ASN A 83 2.22 -8.28 19.26
N VAL A 84 1.56 -7.53 20.13
CA VAL A 84 1.14 -6.13 19.90
C VAL A 84 2.32 -5.24 19.49
N TRP A 85 3.51 -5.43 20.09
CA TRP A 85 4.70 -4.65 19.77
C TRP A 85 5.22 -4.91 18.35
N VAL A 86 5.21 -6.18 17.94
CA VAL A 86 5.62 -6.57 16.57
C VAL A 86 4.68 -5.94 15.55
N TYR A 87 3.37 -5.95 15.82
CA TYR A 87 2.38 -5.32 14.96
C TYR A 87 2.61 -3.80 14.81
N TYR A 88 2.73 -3.07 15.92
CA TYR A 88 2.94 -1.61 15.89
C TYR A 88 4.27 -1.19 15.26
N ILE A 89 5.36 -1.91 15.54
CA ILE A 89 6.64 -1.61 14.92
C ILE A 89 6.58 -1.88 13.41
N SER A 90 5.99 -3.01 13.01
CA SER A 90 5.89 -3.39 11.60
C SER A 90 5.00 -2.43 10.81
N ILE A 91 3.89 -1.96 11.37
CA ILE A 91 3.02 -1.01 10.67
C ILE A 91 3.71 0.35 10.50
N CYS A 92 4.39 0.86 11.53
CA CYS A 92 5.13 2.13 11.41
C CYS A 92 6.26 2.06 10.40
N LEU A 93 7.07 0.99 10.43
CA LEU A 93 8.24 0.86 9.56
C LEU A 93 7.88 0.40 8.14
N CYS A 94 7.07 -0.65 8.00
CA CYS A 94 6.80 -1.24 6.70
C CYS A 94 5.72 -0.45 5.95
N MET A 95 4.53 -0.27 6.54
CA MET A 95 3.45 0.48 5.89
C MET A 95 3.79 1.96 5.74
N GLY A 96 4.39 2.55 6.78
CA GLY A 96 4.79 3.96 6.78
C GLY A 96 5.80 4.34 5.69
N ILE A 97 6.66 3.40 5.26
CA ILE A 97 7.61 3.61 4.17
C ILE A 97 7.03 3.17 2.82
N ALA A 98 6.39 2.00 2.77
CA ALA A 98 5.97 1.40 1.51
C ALA A 98 4.82 2.17 0.85
N PHE A 99 3.81 2.58 1.62
CA PHE A 99 2.62 3.25 1.08
C PHE A 99 2.92 4.59 0.38
N PRO A 100 3.65 5.54 1.00
CA PRO A 100 3.98 6.79 0.31
C PRO A 100 4.92 6.57 -0.88
N ASN A 101 5.86 5.63 -0.78
CA ASN A 101 6.78 5.32 -1.86
C ASN A 101 6.05 4.77 -3.09
N ILE A 102 5.12 3.82 -2.91
CA ILE A 102 4.31 3.29 -4.02
C ILE A 102 3.48 4.41 -4.63
N ASN A 103 2.80 5.22 -3.83
CA ASN A 103 1.94 6.29 -4.35
C ASN A 103 2.74 7.32 -5.18
N VAL A 104 3.90 7.76 -4.68
CA VAL A 104 4.75 8.72 -5.39
C VAL A 104 5.38 8.10 -6.64
N THR A 105 5.95 6.90 -6.52
CA THR A 105 6.67 6.26 -7.64
C THR A 105 5.73 5.81 -8.76
N MET A 106 4.53 5.33 -8.42
CA MET A 106 3.52 4.92 -9.40
C MET A 106 3.05 6.11 -10.25
N ASN A 107 2.65 7.21 -9.61
CA ASN A 107 2.22 8.43 -10.30
C ASN A 107 3.32 9.06 -11.17
N THR A 108 4.56 9.06 -10.68
CA THR A 108 5.71 9.60 -11.43
C THR A 108 6.13 8.70 -12.58
N LEU A 109 6.12 7.37 -12.41
CA LEU A 109 6.43 6.44 -13.49
C LEU A 109 5.36 6.49 -14.58
N PHE A 110 4.09 6.53 -14.21
CA PHE A 110 2.97 6.58 -15.14
C PHE A 110 3.01 7.83 -16.04
N SER A 111 3.19 9.01 -15.44
CA SER A 111 3.34 10.26 -16.20
C SER A 111 4.54 10.26 -17.15
N ARG A 112 5.68 9.69 -16.73
CA ARG A 112 6.87 9.56 -17.59
C ARG A 112 6.73 8.53 -18.72
N MET A 113 5.91 7.51 -18.56
CA MET A 113 5.65 6.53 -19.62
C MET A 113 4.77 7.10 -20.74
N ILE A 114 3.75 7.90 -20.39
CA ILE A 114 2.81 8.47 -21.37
C ILE A 114 3.41 9.68 -22.10
N GLY A 115 4.15 10.53 -21.37
CA GLY A 115 4.63 11.79 -21.90
C GLY A 115 3.54 12.88 -22.00
N PRO A 116 3.85 14.04 -22.60
CA PRO A 116 3.03 15.26 -22.48
C PRO A 116 1.74 15.26 -23.29
N ARG A 117 1.59 14.37 -24.29
CA ARG A 117 0.53 14.47 -25.31
C ARG A 117 -0.88 14.15 -24.78
N MET A 118 -1.01 13.31 -23.74
CA MET A 118 -2.32 12.87 -23.20
C MET A 118 -2.32 12.56 -21.69
N GLN A 119 -1.39 13.16 -20.94
CA GLN A 119 -1.15 12.81 -19.54
C GLN A 119 -2.42 12.87 -18.66
N SER A 120 -3.22 13.93 -18.80
CA SER A 120 -4.38 14.17 -17.93
C SER A 120 -5.50 13.13 -18.10
N ARG A 121 -5.74 12.65 -19.33
CA ARG A 121 -6.83 11.69 -19.60
C ARG A 121 -6.51 10.34 -18.96
N GLU A 122 -5.32 9.82 -19.23
CA GLU A 122 -4.89 8.52 -18.73
C GLU A 122 -4.74 8.55 -17.20
N GLN A 123 -4.25 9.65 -16.63
CA GLN A 123 -4.15 9.81 -15.18
C GLN A 123 -5.54 9.94 -14.53
N GLY A 124 -6.50 10.57 -15.22
CA GLY A 124 -7.90 10.58 -14.79
C GLY A 124 -8.53 9.20 -14.77
N ILE A 125 -8.23 8.34 -15.76
CA ILE A 125 -8.70 6.94 -15.78
C ILE A 125 -8.08 6.15 -14.62
N LEU A 126 -6.76 6.31 -14.37
CA LEU A 126 -6.08 5.68 -13.25
C LEU A 126 -6.73 6.05 -11.90
N GLU A 127 -7.00 7.33 -11.67
CA GLU A 127 -7.65 7.80 -10.44
C GLU A 127 -9.12 7.40 -10.32
N LEU A 128 -9.85 7.26 -11.43
CA LEU A 128 -11.20 6.71 -11.43
C LEU A 128 -11.21 5.28 -10.88
N PHE A 129 -10.33 4.41 -11.39
CA PHE A 129 -10.20 3.04 -10.87
C PHE A 129 -9.70 3.02 -9.42
N GLY A 130 -8.75 3.90 -9.05
CA GLY A 130 -8.31 4.06 -7.67
C GLY A 130 -9.45 4.50 -6.74
N GLY A 131 -10.34 5.38 -7.21
CA GLY A 131 -11.53 5.81 -6.49
C GLY A 131 -12.54 4.67 -6.28
N LEU A 132 -12.82 3.88 -7.32
CA LEU A 132 -13.67 2.70 -7.22
C LEU A 132 -13.12 1.68 -6.22
N GLY A 133 -11.81 1.44 -6.24
CA GLY A 133 -11.14 0.58 -5.26
C GLY A 133 -11.32 1.09 -3.83
N ARG A 134 -11.13 2.39 -3.58
CA ARG A 134 -11.34 3.01 -2.25
C ARG A 134 -12.79 2.94 -1.76
N MET A 135 -13.76 2.90 -2.66
CA MET A 135 -15.18 2.77 -2.31
C MET A 135 -15.55 1.31 -2.00
N LEU A 136 -15.10 0.36 -2.84
CA LEU A 136 -15.46 -1.05 -2.72
C LEU A 136 -14.64 -1.78 -1.65
N GLY A 137 -13.37 -1.39 -1.45
CA GLY A 137 -12.43 -2.05 -0.54
C GLY A 137 -12.98 -2.24 0.88
N PRO A 138 -13.37 -1.15 1.59
CA PRO A 138 -13.89 -1.26 2.96
C PRO A 138 -15.16 -2.12 3.06
N THR A 139 -16.03 -2.07 2.03
CA THR A 139 -17.28 -2.84 2.00
C THR A 139 -16.99 -4.33 1.88
N LEU A 140 -16.08 -4.72 0.98
CA LEU A 140 -15.69 -6.12 0.78
C LEU A 140 -14.94 -6.67 1.98
N ILE A 141 -13.96 -5.90 2.50
CA ILE A 141 -13.18 -6.29 3.67
C ILE A 141 -14.08 -6.43 4.91
N GLY A 142 -14.99 -5.48 5.13
CA GLY A 142 -15.92 -5.52 6.26
C GLY A 142 -16.84 -6.74 6.24
N LEU A 143 -17.40 -7.08 5.07
CA LEU A 143 -18.25 -8.26 4.91
C LEU A 143 -17.45 -9.56 5.12
N LEU A 144 -16.23 -9.62 4.58
CA LEU A 144 -15.36 -10.78 4.73
C LEU A 144 -14.92 -10.98 6.18
N TYR A 145 -14.56 -9.88 6.85
CA TYR A 145 -14.18 -9.88 8.27
C TYR A 145 -15.33 -10.33 9.16
N HIS A 146 -16.54 -9.80 8.93
CA HIS A 146 -17.71 -10.17 9.74
C HIS A 146 -18.01 -11.67 9.66
N ASN A 147 -18.00 -12.23 8.45
CA ASN A 147 -18.43 -13.61 8.22
C ASN A 147 -17.35 -14.67 8.50
N TYR A 148 -16.08 -14.35 8.24
CA TYR A 148 -14.98 -15.33 8.27
C TYR A 148 -13.77 -14.90 9.10
N GLY A 149 -13.82 -13.71 9.70
CA GLY A 149 -12.77 -13.17 10.54
C GLY A 149 -11.56 -12.61 9.78
N PRO A 150 -10.47 -12.30 10.50
CA PRO A 150 -9.31 -11.60 9.95
C PRO A 150 -8.38 -12.45 9.08
N ARG A 151 -8.34 -13.77 9.26
CA ARG A 151 -7.45 -14.67 8.50
C ARG A 151 -7.64 -14.58 6.97
N PRO A 152 -8.87 -14.75 6.43
CA PRO A 152 -9.07 -14.65 4.98
C PRO A 152 -8.86 -13.24 4.45
N VAL A 153 -9.13 -12.19 5.25
CA VAL A 153 -8.84 -10.80 4.89
C VAL A 153 -7.34 -10.62 4.63
N TRP A 154 -6.49 -11.09 5.56
CA TRP A 154 -5.04 -11.02 5.41
C TRP A 154 -4.51 -11.80 4.20
N ILE A 155 -5.11 -12.96 3.92
CA ILE A 155 -4.75 -13.76 2.74
C ILE A 155 -5.13 -13.01 1.46
N LEU A 156 -6.34 -12.45 1.40
CA LEU A 156 -6.82 -11.70 0.24
C LEU A 156 -5.88 -10.53 -0.08
N GLU A 157 -5.61 -9.66 0.89
CA GLU A 157 -4.68 -8.52 0.76
C GLU A 157 -3.27 -8.98 0.36
N GLY A 158 -2.75 -10.02 1.03
CA GLY A 158 -1.44 -10.58 0.70
C GLY A 158 -1.37 -11.12 -0.73
N THR A 159 -2.43 -11.77 -1.21
CA THR A 159 -2.52 -12.27 -2.58
C THR A 159 -2.62 -11.14 -3.61
N GLU A 160 -3.37 -10.08 -3.31
CA GLU A 160 -3.46 -8.90 -4.18
C GLU A 160 -2.08 -8.25 -4.37
N ILE A 161 -1.35 -8.04 -3.28
CA ILE A 161 0.00 -7.44 -3.32
C ILE A 161 0.98 -8.35 -4.06
N LEU A 162 0.88 -9.66 -3.87
CA LEU A 162 1.71 -10.63 -4.59
C LEU A 162 1.42 -10.59 -6.09
N LEU A 163 0.15 -10.57 -6.50
CA LEU A 163 -0.24 -10.44 -7.91
C LEU A 163 0.26 -9.13 -8.52
N MET A 164 0.17 -8.03 -7.77
CA MET A 164 0.72 -6.73 -8.19
C MET A 164 2.24 -6.81 -8.41
N ALA A 165 2.98 -7.43 -7.49
CA ALA A 165 4.42 -7.62 -7.63
C ALA A 165 4.78 -8.51 -8.84
N LEU A 166 4.02 -9.58 -9.08
CA LEU A 166 4.20 -10.45 -10.24
C LEU A 166 3.96 -9.71 -11.55
N PHE A 167 2.88 -8.92 -11.65
CA PHE A 167 2.63 -8.08 -12.82
C PHE A 167 3.73 -7.03 -13.01
N TRP A 168 4.22 -6.43 -11.93
CA TRP A 168 5.31 -5.46 -12.01
C TRP A 168 6.59 -6.07 -12.60
N VAL A 169 6.96 -7.27 -12.15
CA VAL A 169 8.13 -8.00 -12.66
C VAL A 169 7.89 -8.46 -14.10
N PHE A 170 6.70 -8.96 -14.43
CA PHE A 170 6.35 -9.40 -15.78
C PHE A 170 6.44 -8.25 -16.80
N PHE A 171 5.90 -7.08 -16.45
CA PHE A 171 5.95 -5.88 -17.30
C PHE A 171 7.20 -5.03 -17.13
N TRP A 172 8.24 -5.52 -16.43
CA TRP A 172 9.45 -4.75 -16.12
C TRP A 172 10.11 -4.09 -17.33
N LYS A 173 10.14 -4.81 -18.47
CA LYS A 173 10.72 -4.31 -19.74
C LYS A 173 9.87 -3.22 -20.39
N ARG A 174 8.56 -3.20 -20.14
CA ARG A 174 7.62 -2.23 -20.73
C ARG A 174 7.54 -0.94 -19.92
N LEU A 175 7.87 -0.98 -18.63
CA LEU A 175 7.80 0.15 -17.70
C LEU A 175 8.88 1.25 -17.95
N VAL A 176 9.33 1.43 -19.20
CA VAL A 176 10.41 2.36 -19.56
C VAL A 176 9.89 3.77 -19.81
N PRO A 177 10.50 4.80 -19.21
CA PRO A 177 10.10 6.18 -19.49
C PRO A 177 10.30 6.50 -20.97
N LEU A 178 9.37 7.26 -21.54
CA LEU A 178 9.42 7.66 -22.94
C LEU A 178 10.68 8.50 -23.17
N LYS A 179 11.54 8.05 -24.10
CA LYS A 179 12.66 8.87 -24.59
C LYS A 179 12.11 9.82 -25.64
N ILE A 180 12.05 11.12 -25.34
CA ILE A 180 11.67 12.14 -26.31
C ILE A 180 12.84 12.32 -27.30
N PRO A 181 12.63 12.26 -28.62
CA PRO A 181 13.68 12.54 -29.60
C PRO A 181 14.22 13.97 -29.42
N GLU A 182 15.53 14.16 -29.52
CA GLU A 182 16.21 15.45 -29.27
C GLU A 182 15.70 16.58 -30.19
N GLU A 183 15.23 16.25 -31.40
CA GLU A 183 14.62 17.21 -32.35
C GLU A 183 13.48 18.04 -31.74
N PHE A 184 12.67 17.46 -30.83
CA PHE A 184 11.58 18.20 -30.18
C PHE A 184 12.06 19.17 -29.08
N ASN A 185 13.25 18.95 -28.50
CA ASN A 185 13.83 19.86 -27.52
C ASN A 185 14.42 21.10 -28.21
N GLU A 186 14.99 20.95 -29.41
CA GLU A 186 15.50 22.08 -30.19
C GLU A 186 14.38 23.02 -30.66
N ILE A 187 13.23 22.47 -31.08
CA ILE A 187 12.06 23.28 -31.46
C ILE A 187 11.54 24.08 -30.26
N LYS A 188 11.56 23.52 -29.05
CA LYS A 188 11.13 24.22 -27.83
C LYS A 188 12.09 25.35 -27.41
N ASN A 189 13.38 25.23 -27.72
CA ASN A 189 14.38 26.26 -27.40
C ASN A 189 14.46 27.37 -28.46
N ASN A 190 13.88 27.14 -29.64
CA ASN A 190 13.81 28.10 -30.76
C ASN A 190 12.43 28.80 -30.89
N CYS A 191 11.52 28.56 -29.95
CA CYS A 191 10.28 29.31 -29.75
C CYS A 191 10.37 30.12 -28.45
#